data_AF-A0A7L4BMY6-F1
#
_entry.id   AF-A0A7L4BMY6-F1
#
_cell.length_a   1.000
_cell.length_b   1.000
_cell.length_c   1.000
_cell.angle_alpha   90.00
_cell.angle_beta   90.00
_cell.angle_gamma   90.00
#
_symmetry.space_group_name_H-M   'P 1'
#
loop_
_entity.id
_entity.type
_entity.pdbx_description
1 polymer ?
#
loop_
_entity_poly.entity_id
_entity_poly.type
_entity_poly.pdbx_seq_one_letter_code
_entity_poly.pdbx_strand_id
1 'polypeptide(L)'
;QMSNSSSITEFLLLAFAETRELQLLQFWLFLAIYLAALLGNGLIIGAVACDHCLHTPMYFFLLNLSVLDIGSISTTVPKSMANSLWDTKAISYSGCAAQVFFLFFFFGAEYSLLTVMAYDRYVAICKPLHYGTLLGSRACVHMAAAAWGSGFLHALL
;
A
#
# COMPACT_ATOMS: atom_id res chain seq x y z
N GLN A 1 -6.85 49.02 0.86
CA GLN A 1 -7.55 47.81 1.32
C GLN A 1 -6.87 46.63 0.62
N MET A 2 -5.86 46.02 1.25
CA MET A 2 -5.10 44.91 0.67
C MET A 2 -5.75 43.60 1.08
N SER A 3 -6.22 42.84 0.08
CA SER A 3 -6.67 41.47 0.22
C SER A 3 -5.50 40.61 0.69
N ASN A 4 -5.49 40.25 1.98
CA ASN A 4 -4.61 39.21 2.50
C ASN A 4 -5.15 37.85 2.02
N SER A 5 -4.86 37.50 0.77
CA SER A 5 -5.11 36.16 0.25
C SER A 5 -4.05 35.22 0.80
N SER A 6 -4.20 34.79 2.05
CA SER A 6 -3.39 33.70 2.60
C SER A 6 -3.79 32.41 1.89
N SER A 7 -3.07 32.08 0.82
CA SER A 7 -3.07 30.73 0.24
C SER A 7 -2.71 29.75 1.35
N ILE A 8 -3.61 28.81 1.66
CA ILE A 8 -3.39 27.75 2.64
C ILE A 8 -2.31 26.82 2.07
N THR A 9 -1.04 27.12 2.36
CA THR A 9 0.11 26.36 1.84
C THR A 9 0.48 25.15 2.70
N GLU A 10 -0.10 25.04 3.89
CA GLU A 10 0.24 24.02 4.88
C GLU A 10 -1.04 23.43 5.50
N PHE A 11 -1.16 22.10 5.42
CA PHE A 11 -2.17 21.36 6.16
C PHE A 11 -1.59 20.94 7.51
N LEU A 12 -2.25 21.35 8.59
CA LEU A 12 -1.88 20.95 9.95
C LEU A 12 -2.55 19.61 10.26
N LEU A 13 -1.77 18.53 10.24
CA LEU A 13 -2.21 17.21 10.73
C LEU A 13 -2.47 17.33 12.23
N LEU A 14 -3.75 17.30 12.61
CA LEU A 14 -4.24 17.52 13.97
C LEU A 14 -3.57 16.59 14.99
N ALA A 15 -3.23 17.15 16.15
CA ALA A 15 -2.38 16.57 17.18
C ALA A 15 -2.83 15.18 17.67
N PHE A 16 -1.96 14.17 17.56
CA PHE A 16 -2.21 12.83 18.09
C PHE A 16 -1.62 12.59 19.49
N ALA A 17 -1.05 13.60 20.15
CA ALA A 17 -0.48 13.49 21.48
C ALA A 17 -0.14 14.88 22.04
N GLU A 18 -0.79 15.30 23.12
CA GLU A 18 -0.49 16.57 23.82
C GLU A 18 0.78 16.48 24.68
N THR A 19 1.31 15.28 24.90
CA THR A 19 2.47 15.00 25.76
C THR A 19 3.61 14.34 24.98
N ARG A 20 4.84 14.79 25.24
CA ARG A 20 6.08 14.33 24.61
C ARG A 20 6.33 12.82 24.79
N GLU A 21 5.88 12.26 25.91
CA GLU A 21 5.94 10.82 26.19
C GLU A 21 5.07 10.00 25.21
N LEU A 22 3.88 10.51 24.87
CA LEU A 22 2.95 9.81 23.97
C LEU A 22 3.41 9.88 22.51
N GLN A 23 4.06 10.98 22.11
CA GLN A 23 4.73 11.10 20.80
C GLN A 23 5.88 10.09 20.65
N LEU A 24 6.73 9.95 21.68
CA LEU A 24 7.82 8.97 21.66
C LEU A 24 7.29 7.54 21.56
N LEU A 25 6.20 7.23 22.29
CA LEU A 25 5.55 5.92 22.22
C LEU A 25 4.99 5.65 20.82
N GLN A 26 4.35 6.64 20.19
CA GLN A 26 3.87 6.55 18.80
C GLN A 26 5.00 6.33 17.81
N PHE A 27 6.12 7.03 17.96
CA PHE A 27 7.30 6.83 17.13
C PHE A 27 7.80 5.39 17.19
N TRP A 28 8.00 4.84 18.40
CA TRP A 28 8.45 3.45 18.56
C TRP A 28 7.43 2.44 18.03
N LEU A 29 6.13 2.69 18.23
CA LEU A 29 5.06 1.86 17.70
C LEU A 29 5.08 1.84 16.16
N PHE A 30 5.12 3.02 15.53
CA PHE A 30 5.18 3.12 14.07
C PHE A 30 6.46 2.51 13.49
N LEU A 31 7.60 2.69 14.16
CA LEU A 31 8.86 2.06 13.77
C LEU A 31 8.77 0.53 13.84
N ALA A 32 8.20 0.00 14.92
CA ALA A 32 8.01 -1.45 15.09
C ALA A 32 7.08 -2.02 14.00
N ILE A 33 5.96 -1.35 13.71
CA ILE A 33 5.04 -1.74 12.64
C ILE A 33 5.75 -1.70 11.27
N TYR A 34 6.53 -0.65 11.00
CA TYR A 34 7.29 -0.51 9.76
C TYR A 34 8.28 -1.65 9.55
N LEU A 35 9.10 -1.94 10.56
CA LEU A 35 10.08 -3.02 10.50
C LEU A 35 9.41 -4.40 10.38
N ALA A 36 8.33 -4.63 11.13
CA ALA A 36 7.58 -5.88 11.08
C ALA A 36 6.95 -6.11 9.70
N ALA A 37 6.35 -5.07 9.09
CA ALA A 37 5.75 -5.17 7.76
C ALA A 37 6.81 -5.32 6.65
N LEU A 38 7.93 -4.59 6.74
CA LEU A 38 9.06 -4.77 5.82
C LEU A 38 9.63 -6.18 5.88
N LEU A 39 9.85 -6.69 7.10
CA LEU A 39 10.35 -8.03 7.31
C LEU A 39 9.34 -9.07 6.81
N GLY A 40 8.06 -8.95 7.17
CA GLY A 40 7.01 -9.87 6.75
C GLY A 40 6.85 -9.94 5.24
N ASN A 41 6.70 -8.80 4.58
CA ASN A 41 6.57 -8.75 3.13
C ASN A 41 7.86 -9.11 2.39
N GLY A 42 9.02 -8.74 2.94
CA GLY A 42 10.32 -9.14 2.43
C GLY A 42 10.54 -10.66 2.50
N LEU A 43 10.10 -11.30 3.59
CA LEU A 43 10.13 -12.75 3.74
C LEU A 43 9.20 -13.45 2.75
N ILE A 44 8.02 -12.90 2.48
CA ILE A 44 7.10 -13.44 1.45
C ILE A 44 7.77 -13.38 0.08
N ILE A 45 8.34 -12.22 -0.30
CA ILE A 45 9.05 -12.06 -1.58
C ILE A 45 10.24 -13.03 -1.65
N GLY A 46 11.03 -13.12 -0.58
CA GLY A 46 12.18 -14.02 -0.49
C GLY A 46 11.77 -15.49 -0.61
N ALA A 47 10.72 -15.92 0.09
CA ALA A 47 10.21 -17.28 0.02
C ALA A 47 9.71 -17.63 -1.39
N VAL A 48 9.00 -16.71 -2.06
CA VAL A 48 8.57 -16.88 -3.45
C VAL A 48 9.75 -16.93 -4.41
N ALA A 49 10.81 -16.16 -4.17
CA ALA A 49 12.01 -16.15 -5.01
C ALA A 49 12.90 -17.38 -4.84
N CYS A 50 13.00 -17.92 -3.61
CA CYS A 50 13.84 -19.08 -3.31
C CYS A 50 13.22 -20.40 -3.80
N ASP A 51 11.90 -20.48 -3.93
CA ASP A 51 11.22 -21.71 -4.32
C ASP A 51 10.88 -21.72 -5.83
N HIS A 52 11.68 -22.43 -6.62
CA HIS A 52 11.49 -22.54 -8.07
C HIS A 52 10.24 -23.36 -8.46
N CYS A 53 9.57 -24.06 -7.52
CA CYS A 53 8.36 -24.84 -7.79
C CYS A 53 7.05 -24.03 -7.66
N LEU A 54 7.13 -22.72 -7.38
CA LEU A 54 5.98 -21.88 -7.05
C LEU A 54 5.20 -21.30 -8.26
N HIS A 55 5.10 -22.05 -9.35
CA HIS A 55 4.37 -21.67 -10.58
C HIS A 55 2.83 -21.64 -10.43
N THR A 56 2.31 -21.35 -9.24
CA THR A 56 0.86 -21.16 -9.04
C THR A 56 0.49 -19.66 -9.10
N PRO A 57 -0.63 -19.31 -9.77
CA PRO A 57 -1.15 -17.94 -9.87
C PRO A 57 -1.18 -17.17 -8.54
N MET A 58 -1.50 -17.88 -7.45
CA MET A 58 -1.62 -17.30 -6.11
C MET A 58 -0.32 -16.66 -5.62
N TYR A 59 0.85 -17.29 -5.85
CA TYR A 59 2.14 -16.72 -5.41
C TYR A 59 2.54 -15.49 -6.22
N PHE A 60 2.18 -15.45 -7.50
CA PHE A 60 2.35 -14.25 -8.31
C PHE A 60 1.52 -13.08 -7.76
N PHE A 61 0.27 -13.32 -7.37
CA PHE A 61 -0.55 -12.28 -6.74
C PHE A 61 -0.05 -11.87 -5.36
N LEU A 62 0.43 -12.82 -4.54
CA LEU A 62 1.07 -12.52 -3.25
C LEU A 62 2.31 -11.63 -3.40
N LEU A 63 3.13 -11.87 -4.43
CA LEU A 63 4.29 -11.02 -4.70
C LEU A 63 3.86 -9.58 -5.05
N ASN A 64 2.82 -9.41 -5.86
CA ASN A 64 2.26 -8.09 -6.16
C ASN A 64 1.68 -7.41 -4.90
N LEU A 65 0.96 -8.18 -4.07
CA LEU A 65 0.40 -7.68 -2.80
C LEU A 65 1.51 -7.20 -1.86
N SER A 66 2.57 -8.00 -1.67
CA SER A 66 3.70 -7.61 -0.82
C SER A 66 4.43 -6.36 -1.31
N VAL A 67 4.51 -6.14 -2.63
CA VAL A 67 5.07 -4.90 -3.20
C VAL A 67 4.17 -3.70 -2.90
N LEU A 68 2.85 -3.85 -3.01
CA LEU A 68 1.90 -2.79 -2.65
C LEU A 68 1.95 -2.46 -1.15
N ASP A 69 2.04 -3.47 -0.28
CA ASP A 69 2.14 -3.28 1.17
C ASP A 69 3.41 -2.54 1.59
N ILE A 70 4.55 -2.90 0.99
CA ILE A 70 5.81 -2.17 1.21
C ILE A 70 5.68 -0.73 0.69
N GLY A 71 5.03 -0.52 -0.45
CA GLY A 71 4.76 0.81 -0.99
C GLY A 71 3.89 1.66 -0.07
N SER A 72 2.76 1.11 0.39
CA SER A 72 1.76 1.80 1.22
C SER A 72 2.32 2.20 2.58
N ILE A 73 3.10 1.31 3.21
CA ILE A 73 3.71 1.61 4.51
C ILE A 73 4.86 2.61 4.37
N SER A 74 5.62 2.57 3.27
CA SER A 74 6.72 3.49 3.01
C SER A 74 6.26 4.91 2.67
N THR A 75 5.04 5.10 2.17
CA THR A 75 4.48 6.44 1.98
C THR A 75 3.85 7.01 3.24
N THR A 76 3.25 6.17 4.08
CA THR A 76 2.47 6.62 5.24
C THR A 76 3.33 6.76 6.50
N VAL A 77 4.17 5.76 6.81
CA VAL A 77 4.84 5.65 8.11
C VAL A 77 6.02 6.59 8.27
N PRO A 78 6.95 6.75 7.30
CA PRO A 78 8.05 7.69 7.45
C PRO A 78 7.60 9.14 7.67
N LYS A 79 6.47 9.53 7.06
CA LYS A 79 5.90 10.87 7.26
C LYS A 79 5.31 11.03 8.66
N SER A 80 4.60 10.02 9.15
CA SER A 80 4.09 10.00 10.53
C SER A 80 5.22 10.03 11.57
N MET A 81 6.30 9.27 11.34
CA MET A 81 7.49 9.25 12.18
C MET A 81 8.23 10.60 12.17
N ALA A 82 8.40 11.22 11.00
CA ALA A 82 9.02 12.53 10.86
C ALA A 82 8.21 13.61 11.58
N ASN A 83 6.87 13.58 11.46
CA ASN A 83 5.99 14.50 12.17
C ASN A 83 6.08 14.33 13.70
N SER A 84 6.27 13.10 14.18
CA SER A 84 6.40 12.80 15.62
C SER A 84 7.77 13.19 16.21
N LEU A 85 8.84 13.16 15.41
CA LEU A 85 10.20 13.47 15.87
C LEU A 85 10.54 14.96 15.82
N TRP A 86 10.08 15.65 14.78
CA TRP A 86 10.56 16.98 14.46
C TRP A 86 9.62 18.10 14.90
N ASP A 87 8.42 17.77 15.41
CA ASP A 87 7.31 18.69 15.76
C ASP A 87 6.91 19.65 14.61
N THR A 88 7.47 19.44 13.41
CA THR A 88 7.18 20.18 12.19
C THR A 88 5.88 19.64 11.61
N LYS A 89 4.78 20.29 11.99
CA LYS A 89 3.42 19.95 11.56
C LYS A 89 3.10 20.36 10.11
N ALA A 90 4.09 20.89 9.40
CA ALA A 90 3.94 21.38 8.04
C ALA A 90 4.24 20.26 7.03
N ILE A 91 3.21 19.88 6.27
CA ILE A 91 3.36 19.19 5.00
C ILE A 91 3.10 20.21 3.89
N SER A 92 3.96 20.24 2.87
CA SER A 92 3.68 21.06 1.69
C SER A 92 2.41 20.55 1.02
N TYR A 93 1.65 21.46 0.40
CA TYR A 93 0.46 21.09 -0.38
C TYR A 93 0.74 19.96 -1.39
N SER A 94 1.87 20.03 -2.11
CA SER A 94 2.29 18.99 -3.06
C SER A 94 2.61 17.65 -2.39
N GLY A 95 3.22 17.67 -1.20
CA GLY A 95 3.50 16.46 -0.41
C GLY A 95 2.23 15.82 0.12
N CYS A 96 1.25 16.62 0.55
CA CYS A 96 -0.07 16.16 0.98
C CYS A 96 -0.83 15.52 -0.20
N ALA A 97 -0.88 16.22 -1.33
CA ALA A 97 -1.52 15.70 -2.54
C ALA A 97 -0.89 14.38 -3.01
N ALA A 98 0.45 14.29 -2.99
CA ALA A 98 1.15 13.05 -3.33
C ALA A 98 0.84 11.92 -2.33
N GLN A 99 0.84 12.21 -1.02
CA GLN A 99 0.54 11.21 0.01
C GLN A 99 -0.88 10.66 -0.14
N VAL A 100 -1.87 11.54 -0.33
CA VAL A 100 -3.27 11.15 -0.54
C VAL A 100 -3.41 10.33 -1.83
N PHE A 101 -2.77 10.77 -2.92
CA PHE A 101 -2.77 10.02 -4.19
C PHE A 101 -2.22 8.61 -4.02
N PHE A 102 -1.04 8.47 -3.41
CA PHE A 102 -0.44 7.16 -3.18
C PHE A 102 -1.27 6.28 -2.24
N LEU A 103 -1.90 6.84 -1.22
CA LEU A 103 -2.81 6.11 -0.33
C LEU A 103 -3.98 5.49 -1.10
N PHE A 104 -4.69 6.29 -1.90
CA PHE A 104 -5.81 5.78 -2.71
C PHE A 104 -5.34 4.79 -3.77
N PHE A 105 -4.18 5.04 -4.38
CA PHE A 105 -3.58 4.14 -5.37
C PHE A 105 -3.29 2.76 -4.78
N PHE A 106 -2.56 2.70 -3.66
CA PHE A 106 -2.20 1.45 -3.03
C PHE A 106 -3.44 0.71 -2.50
N PHE A 107 -4.36 1.41 -1.83
CA PHE A 107 -5.57 0.79 -1.30
C PHE A 107 -6.47 0.23 -2.42
N GLY A 108 -6.64 0.98 -3.51
CA GLY A 108 -7.41 0.54 -4.66
C GLY A 108 -6.77 -0.67 -5.34
N ALA A 109 -5.45 -0.66 -5.53
CA ALA A 109 -4.73 -1.78 -6.12
C ALA A 109 -4.76 -3.03 -5.22
N GLU A 110 -4.60 -2.87 -3.90
CA GLU A 110 -4.66 -3.93 -2.89
C GLU A 110 -6.05 -4.59 -2.91
N TYR A 111 -7.11 -3.79 -2.85
CA TYR A 111 -8.49 -4.27 -2.91
C TYR A 111 -8.77 -5.07 -4.20
N SER A 112 -8.33 -4.55 -5.35
CA SER A 112 -8.47 -5.24 -6.63
C SER A 112 -7.70 -6.57 -6.65
N LEU A 113 -6.47 -6.61 -6.12
CA LEU A 113 -5.69 -7.85 -6.04
C LEU A 113 -6.32 -8.87 -5.09
N LEU A 114 -6.77 -8.46 -3.91
CA LEU A 114 -7.47 -9.34 -2.97
C LEU A 114 -8.73 -9.94 -3.60
N THR A 115 -9.46 -9.14 -4.38
CA THR A 115 -10.63 -9.61 -5.15
C THR A 115 -10.23 -10.66 -6.19
N VAL A 116 -9.15 -10.44 -6.93
CA VAL A 116 -8.61 -11.41 -7.90
C VAL A 116 -8.16 -12.70 -7.21
N MET A 117 -7.53 -12.61 -6.04
CA MET A 117 -7.12 -13.78 -5.25
C MET A 117 -8.31 -14.57 -4.71
N ALA A 118 -9.37 -13.90 -4.26
CA ALA A 118 -10.60 -14.55 -3.86
C ALA A 118 -11.27 -15.26 -5.06
N TYR A 119 -11.26 -14.62 -6.22
CA TYR A 119 -11.75 -15.21 -7.47
C TYR A 119 -10.94 -16.43 -7.91
N ASP A 120 -9.61 -16.38 -7.83
CA ASP A 120 -8.70 -17.51 -8.07
C ASP A 120 -9.10 -18.73 -7.22
N ARG A 121 -9.27 -18.54 -5.90
CA ARG A 121 -9.68 -19.61 -4.98
C ARG A 121 -11.08 -20.15 -5.30
N TYR A 122 -12.01 -19.27 -5.67
CA TYR A 122 -13.36 -19.68 -6.08
C TYR A 122 -13.33 -20.55 -7.34
N VAL A 123 -12.61 -20.16 -8.39
CA VAL A 123 -12.52 -20.93 -9.64
C VAL A 123 -11.81 -22.26 -9.41
N ALA A 124 -10.77 -22.28 -8.57
CA ALA A 124 -10.06 -23.51 -8.20
C ALA A 124 -10.99 -24.55 -7.55
N ILE A 125 -11.92 -24.12 -6.68
CA ILE A 125 -12.86 -25.01 -5.97
C ILE A 125 -14.06 -25.37 -6.85
N CYS A 126 -14.70 -24.38 -7.46
CA CYS A 126 -15.98 -24.57 -8.14
C CYS A 126 -15.85 -25.06 -9.58
N LYS A 127 -14.69 -24.86 -10.23
CA LYS A 127 -14.45 -25.18 -11.65
C LYS A 127 -13.04 -25.76 -11.89
N PRO A 128 -12.63 -26.85 -11.21
CA PRO A 128 -11.27 -27.38 -11.29
C PRO A 128 -10.83 -27.78 -12.71
N LEU A 129 -11.72 -28.34 -13.53
CA LEU A 129 -11.39 -28.73 -14.92
C LEU A 129 -11.06 -27.55 -15.85
N HIS A 130 -11.57 -26.34 -15.56
CA HIS A 130 -11.32 -25.15 -16.37
C HIS A 130 -10.28 -24.21 -15.76
N TYR A 131 -9.75 -24.55 -14.58
CA TYR A 131 -8.80 -23.70 -13.86
C TYR A 131 -7.55 -23.41 -14.69
N GLY A 132 -6.97 -24.42 -15.34
CA GLY A 132 -5.76 -24.26 -16.16
C GLY A 132 -5.94 -23.40 -17.41
N THR A 133 -7.16 -23.32 -17.97
CA THR A 133 -7.46 -22.48 -19.14
C THR A 133 -7.84 -21.06 -18.75
N LEU A 134 -8.54 -20.88 -17.63
CA LEU A 134 -8.95 -19.57 -17.10
C LEU A 134 -7.79 -18.83 -16.38
N LEU A 135 -6.99 -19.54 -15.59
CA LEU A 135 -5.87 -18.99 -14.81
C LEU A 135 -4.51 -19.39 -15.38
N GLY A 136 -4.34 -19.21 -16.69
CA GLY A 136 -3.03 -19.28 -17.32
C GLY A 136 -2.12 -18.11 -16.88
N SER A 137 -0.80 -18.29 -17.00
CA SER A 137 0.21 -17.26 -16.66
C SER A 137 -0.06 -15.91 -17.34
N ARG A 138 -0.45 -15.92 -18.63
CA ARG A 138 -0.82 -14.68 -19.36
C ARG A 138 -2.05 -13.99 -18.77
N ALA A 139 -3.08 -14.75 -18.39
CA ALA A 139 -4.27 -14.19 -17.76
C ALA A 139 -3.93 -13.55 -16.40
N CYS A 140 -3.04 -14.17 -15.62
CA CYS A 140 -2.57 -13.63 -14.34
C CYS A 140 -1.87 -12.28 -14.52
N VAL A 141 -1.00 -12.16 -15.51
CA VAL A 141 -0.32 -10.89 -15.83
C VAL A 141 -1.33 -9.81 -16.24
N HIS A 142 -2.32 -10.15 -17.07
CA HIS A 142 -3.37 -9.19 -17.45
C HIS A 142 -4.24 -8.77 -16.26
N MET A 143 -4.61 -9.70 -15.38
CA MET A 143 -5.40 -9.40 -14.18
C MET A 143 -4.61 -8.52 -13.19
N ALA A 144 -3.32 -8.79 -12.99
CA ALA A 144 -2.47 -7.92 -12.19
C ALA A 144 -2.37 -6.53 -12.82
N ALA A 145 -2.05 -6.43 -14.12
CA ALA A 145 -1.98 -5.13 -14.80
C ALA A 145 -3.30 -4.35 -14.69
N ALA A 146 -4.44 -5.03 -14.79
CA ALA A 146 -5.75 -4.42 -14.57
C ALA A 146 -5.95 -3.96 -13.12
N ALA A 147 -5.50 -4.73 -12.12
CA ALA A 147 -5.56 -4.32 -10.71
C ALA A 147 -4.73 -3.06 -10.45
N TRP A 148 -3.48 -3.02 -10.91
CA TRP A 148 -2.60 -1.85 -10.84
C TRP A 148 -3.21 -0.63 -11.57
N GLY A 149 -3.73 -0.83 -12.78
CA GLY A 149 -4.37 0.22 -13.56
C GLY A 149 -5.66 0.74 -12.91
N SER A 150 -6.46 -0.15 -12.31
CA SER A 150 -7.69 0.23 -11.60
C SER A 150 -7.40 1.06 -10.36
N GLY A 151 -6.37 0.70 -9.57
CA GLY A 151 -5.90 1.50 -8.44
C GLY A 151 -5.42 2.88 -8.89
N PHE A 152 -4.70 2.95 -10.01
CA PHE A 152 -4.25 4.23 -10.58
C PHE A 152 -5.41 5.12 -11.01
N LEU A 153 -6.38 4.56 -11.74
CA LEU A 153 -7.58 5.30 -12.17
C LEU A 153 -8.40 5.76 -10.96
N HIS A 154 -8.54 4.92 -9.93
CA HIS A 154 -9.25 5.25 -8.70
C HIS A 154 -8.56 6.37 -7.91
N ALA A 155 -7.23 6.45 -7.96
CA ALA A 155 -6.50 7.53 -7.31
C ALA A 155 -6.56 8.86 -8.10
N LEU A 156 -6.86 8.80 -9.39
CA LEU A 156 -6.88 9.96 -10.30
C LEU A 156 -8.26 10.63 -10.38
N LEU A 157 -9.34 9.85 -10.27
CA LEU A 157 -10.74 10.32 -10.34
C LEU A 157 -11.24 10.89 -9.01
#